data_AF-A0A1B6IM71-F1
#
_entry.id   AF-A0A1B6IM71-F1
#
_cell.length_a   1.000
_cell.length_b   1.000
_cell.length_c   1.000
_cell.angle_alpha   90.00
_cell.angle_beta   90.00
_cell.angle_gamma   90.00
#
_symmetry.space_group_name_H-M   'P 1'
#
loop_
_entity.id
_entity.type
_entity.pdbx_description
1 polymer ?
#
loop_
_entity_poly.entity_id
_entity_poly.type
_entity_poly.pdbx_seq_one_letter_code
_entity_poly.pdbx_strand_id
1 'polypeptide(L)'
;MDPHEAAQAVFPSLARALQKYLRVTRQQPRHTVESILAHLASCLSHDLSPRAFLEPFLIPAPVLQNEKEQKSVQSWSLICDELLSRPLGPNTIFQLRQNDVSLLCQVRELPHFNLTEEVVDPKSNKFVLRLNSETSV
;
A
#
# COMPACT_ATOMS: atom_id res chain seq x y z
N MET A 1 20.93 8.51 -12.49
CA MET A 1 20.86 7.81 -11.19
C MET A 1 19.87 6.69 -11.36
N ASP A 2 20.30 5.45 -11.14
CA ASP A 2 19.38 4.32 -11.06
C ASP A 2 18.53 4.48 -9.77
N PRO A 3 17.18 4.41 -9.84
CA PRO A 3 16.34 4.51 -8.64
C PRO A 3 16.71 3.51 -7.55
N HIS A 4 17.22 2.33 -7.92
CA HIS A 4 17.63 1.32 -6.95
C HIS A 4 18.92 1.71 -6.21
N GLU A 5 19.89 2.29 -6.92
CA GLU A 5 21.13 2.84 -6.34
C GLU A 5 20.82 4.01 -5.40
N ALA A 6 19.91 4.91 -5.79
CA ALA A 6 19.47 6.01 -4.95
C ALA A 6 18.78 5.52 -3.67
N ALA A 7 17.91 4.50 -3.78
CA ALA A 7 17.27 3.89 -2.62
C ALA A 7 18.31 3.26 -1.67
N GLN A 8 19.31 2.55 -2.19
CA GLN A 8 20.39 1.98 -1.39
C GLN A 8 21.23 3.05 -0.67
N ALA A 9 21.46 4.19 -1.30
CA ALA A 9 22.20 5.30 -0.69
C ALA A 9 21.44 5.98 0.45
N VAL A 10 20.12 6.16 0.31
CA VAL A 10 19.28 6.86 1.30
C VAL A 10 18.87 5.94 2.47
N PHE A 11 18.60 4.67 2.19
CA PHE A 11 18.02 3.74 3.15
C PHE A 11 18.75 3.64 4.51
N PRO A 12 20.10 3.65 4.60
CA PRO A 12 20.81 3.61 5.88
C PRO A 12 20.41 4.72 6.86
N SER A 13 20.05 5.90 6.37
CA SER A 13 19.61 7.03 7.20
C SER A 13 18.24 6.80 7.87
N LEU A 14 17.40 5.95 7.27
CA LEU A 14 16.03 5.66 7.70
C LEU A 14 15.92 4.29 8.40
N ALA A 15 16.82 3.35 8.06
CA ALA A 15 16.74 1.93 8.42
C ALA A 15 16.52 1.71 9.92
N ARG A 16 17.30 2.40 10.77
CA ARG A 16 17.20 2.23 12.23
C ARG A 16 15.83 2.62 12.78
N ALA A 17 15.27 3.75 12.32
CA ALA A 17 13.98 4.23 12.79
C ALA A 17 12.85 3.31 12.30
N LEU A 18 12.88 2.93 11.02
CA LEU A 18 11.89 2.05 10.43
C LEU A 18 11.92 0.65 11.06
N GLN A 19 13.10 0.03 11.20
CA GLN A 19 13.23 -1.28 11.84
C GLN A 19 12.77 -1.25 13.30
N LYS A 20 13.07 -0.17 14.04
CA LYS A 20 12.56 0.01 15.41
C LYS A 20 11.03 0.05 15.42
N TYR A 21 10.43 0.82 14.53
CA TYR A 21 8.97 0.91 14.39
C TYR A 21 8.37 -0.46 14.09
N LEU A 22 8.84 -1.13 13.03
CA LEU A 22 8.36 -2.44 12.59
C LEU A 22 8.50 -3.51 13.68
N ARG A 23 9.53 -3.43 14.52
CA ARG A 23 9.69 -4.33 15.67
C ARG A 23 8.67 -4.06 16.76
N VAL A 24 8.45 -2.79 17.12
CA VAL A 24 7.49 -2.40 18.16
C VAL A 24 6.05 -2.73 17.74
N THR A 25 5.71 -2.54 16.47
CA THR A 25 4.38 -2.86 15.91
C THR A 25 4.24 -4.32 15.50
N ARG A 26 5.28 -5.16 15.70
CA ARG A 26 5.32 -6.58 15.31
C ARG A 26 5.07 -6.83 13.81
N GLN A 27 5.44 -5.88 12.96
CA GLN A 27 5.32 -5.94 11.50
C GLN A 27 6.58 -6.48 10.81
N GLN A 28 7.69 -6.67 11.54
CA GLN A 28 8.99 -7.09 11.00
C GLN A 28 8.95 -8.31 10.05
N PRO A 29 8.14 -9.37 10.27
CA PRO A 29 8.04 -10.50 9.36
C PRO A 29 7.49 -10.16 7.96
N ARG A 30 6.80 -9.02 7.80
CA ARG A 30 6.13 -8.63 6.53
C ARG A 30 7.00 -7.80 5.61
N HIS A 31 8.03 -7.17 6.16
CA HIS A 31 8.84 -6.20 5.44
C HIS A 31 10.29 -6.64 5.46
N THR A 32 10.68 -7.38 4.42
CA THR A 32 12.07 -7.69 4.17
C THR A 32 12.81 -6.41 3.76
N VAL A 33 14.13 -6.38 3.96
CA VAL A 33 14.94 -5.24 3.52
C VAL A 33 14.81 -5.03 2.01
N GLU A 34 14.74 -6.12 1.25
CA GLU A 34 14.53 -6.10 -0.20
C GLU A 34 13.19 -5.46 -0.61
N SER A 35 12.08 -5.82 0.05
CA SER A 35 10.78 -5.23 -0.28
C SER A 35 10.70 -3.74 0.07
N ILE A 36 11.36 -3.33 1.15
CA ILE A 36 11.45 -1.92 1.54
C ILE A 36 12.28 -1.13 0.52
N LEU A 37 13.43 -1.67 0.08
CA LEU A 37 14.29 -1.03 -0.92
C LEU A 37 13.60 -0.92 -2.29
N ALA A 38 12.90 -1.98 -2.72
CA ALA A 38 12.11 -1.95 -3.95
C ALA A 38 11.01 -0.89 -3.91
N HIS A 39 10.31 -0.77 -2.78
CA HIS A 39 9.28 0.26 -2.59
C HIS A 39 9.90 1.67 -2.58
N LEU A 40 11.00 1.87 -1.87
CA LEU A 40 11.71 3.15 -1.84
C LEU A 40 12.20 3.57 -3.23
N ALA A 41 12.74 2.64 -4.02
CA ALA A 41 13.16 2.90 -5.40
C ALA A 41 11.98 3.34 -6.28
N SER A 42 10.81 2.69 -6.14
CA SER A 42 9.57 3.08 -6.82
C SER A 42 9.11 4.48 -6.38
N CYS A 43 9.15 4.80 -5.09
CA CYS A 43 8.81 6.14 -4.61
C CYS A 43 9.73 7.21 -5.20
N LEU A 44 11.04 6.94 -5.26
CA LEU A 44 12.00 7.87 -5.84
C LEU A 44 11.84 8.02 -7.36
N SER A 45 11.54 6.94 -8.09
CA SER A 45 11.35 7.01 -9.55
C SER A 45 10.11 7.80 -9.95
N HIS A 46 9.11 7.86 -9.10
CA HIS A 46 7.83 8.53 -9.34
C HIS A 46 7.68 9.86 -8.60
N ASP A 47 8.75 10.38 -7.99
CA ASP A 47 8.74 11.63 -7.20
C ASP A 47 7.63 11.64 -6.12
N LEU A 48 7.41 10.49 -5.48
CA LEU A 48 6.36 10.35 -4.46
C LEU A 48 6.80 11.02 -3.16
N SER A 49 5.81 11.55 -2.43
CA SER A 49 6.05 12.15 -1.13
C SER A 49 6.60 11.14 -0.11
N PRO A 50 7.35 11.59 0.92
CA PRO A 50 7.78 10.71 2.02
C PRO A 50 6.62 10.00 2.72
N ARG A 51 5.44 10.63 2.74
CA ARG A 51 4.22 10.02 3.29
C ARG A 51 3.77 8.80 2.49
N ALA A 52 3.91 8.83 1.16
CA ALA A 52 3.58 7.70 0.31
C ALA A 52 4.49 6.49 0.59
N PHE A 53 5.79 6.72 0.80
CA PHE A 53 6.71 5.66 1.23
C PHE A 53 6.33 5.06 2.59
N LEU A 54 5.87 5.89 3.53
CA LEU A 54 5.53 5.41 4.88
C LEU A 54 4.17 4.70 4.97
N GLU A 55 3.28 4.94 4.00
CA GLU A 55 1.89 4.50 4.04
C GLU A 55 1.73 2.98 4.27
N PRO A 56 2.48 2.08 3.61
CA PRO A 56 2.37 0.64 3.84
C PRO A 56 2.78 0.17 5.24
N PHE A 57 3.60 0.95 5.95
CA PHE A 57 4.06 0.61 7.31
C PHE A 57 3.10 1.17 8.37
N LEU A 58 2.44 2.30 8.07
CA LEU A 58 1.55 2.98 9.01
C LEU A 58 0.12 2.42 8.98
N ILE A 59 -0.28 1.72 7.90
CA ILE A 59 -1.58 1.08 7.80
C ILE A 59 -1.54 -0.28 8.53
N PRO A 60 -2.36 -0.50 9.57
CA PRO A 60 -2.40 -1.78 10.29
C PRO A 60 -3.05 -2.94 9.51
N ALA A 61 -3.31 -2.79 8.21
CA ALA A 61 -4.04 -3.74 7.37
C ALA A 61 -3.11 -4.62 6.50
N PRO A 62 -3.53 -5.85 6.14
CA PRO A 62 -4.80 -6.47 6.48
C PRO A 62 -4.78 -7.15 7.85
N VAL A 63 -5.98 -7.33 8.40
CA VAL A 63 -6.31 -8.05 9.64
C VAL A 63 -5.97 -9.55 9.55
N LEU A 64 -5.62 -10.04 8.34
CA LEU A 64 -5.24 -11.42 8.04
C LEU A 64 -3.72 -11.50 7.77
N GLN A 65 -2.99 -12.14 8.67
CA GLN A 65 -1.55 -11.90 8.87
C GLN A 65 -0.70 -13.17 8.94
N ASN A 66 -1.34 -14.33 8.86
CA ASN A 66 -0.68 -15.63 8.98
C ASN A 66 -0.61 -16.26 7.59
N GLU A 67 0.41 -17.06 7.28
CA GLU A 67 0.41 -17.87 6.04
C GLU A 67 -0.82 -18.80 5.94
N LYS A 68 -1.38 -19.21 7.10
CA LYS A 68 -2.64 -19.94 7.18
C LYS A 68 -3.86 -19.14 6.71
N GLU A 69 -3.78 -17.81 6.77
CA GLU A 69 -4.80 -16.84 6.40
C GLU A 69 -4.53 -16.19 5.02
N GLN A 70 -3.30 -16.26 4.52
CA GLN A 70 -2.94 -15.91 3.14
C GLN A 70 -3.11 -17.12 2.23
N LYS A 71 -4.35 -17.57 2.06
CA LYS A 71 -4.70 -18.57 1.05
C LYS A 71 -5.24 -17.85 -0.18
N SER A 72 -4.87 -18.35 -1.37
CA SER A 72 -5.41 -17.88 -2.64
C SER A 72 -6.94 -18.01 -2.73
N VAL A 73 -7.50 -18.99 -2.02
CA VAL A 73 -8.95 -19.20 -1.91
C VAL A 73 -9.31 -19.31 -0.43
N GLN A 74 -10.29 -18.51 -0.01
CA GLN A 74 -10.84 -18.50 1.34
C GLN A 74 -12.32 -18.88 1.31
N SER A 75 -12.73 -19.79 2.19
CA SER A 75 -14.15 -20.14 2.37
C SER A 75 -14.78 -19.26 3.42
N TRP A 76 -15.88 -18.59 3.06
CA TRP A 76 -16.66 -17.70 3.92
C TRP A 76 -18.14 -18.07 3.85
N SER A 77 -18.83 -18.00 4.98
CA SER A 77 -20.29 -18.12 5.03
C SER A 77 -20.92 -16.76 4.79
N LEU A 78 -21.82 -16.67 3.80
CA LEU A 78 -22.60 -15.48 3.50
C LEU A 78 -23.87 -15.46 4.38
N ILE A 79 -24.08 -14.35 5.08
CA ILE A 79 -25.28 -14.06 5.87
C ILE A 79 -25.90 -12.78 5.30
N CYS A 80 -27.10 -12.87 4.74
CA CYS A 80 -27.82 -11.73 4.16
C CYS A 80 -29.33 -11.92 4.27
N ASP A 81 -30.07 -10.81 4.25
CA ASP A 81 -31.54 -10.79 4.26
C ASP A 81 -32.14 -10.86 2.85
N GLU A 82 -31.31 -10.82 1.81
CA GLU A 82 -31.72 -10.87 0.41
C GLU A 82 -31.65 -12.28 -0.20
N LEU A 83 -32.50 -12.53 -1.20
CA LEU A 83 -32.49 -13.78 -1.96
C LEU A 83 -31.26 -13.86 -2.87
N LEU A 84 -30.47 -14.93 -2.70
CA LEU A 84 -29.23 -15.16 -3.46
C LEU A 84 -29.41 -15.38 -4.97
N SER A 85 -30.65 -15.63 -5.41
CA SER A 85 -30.99 -15.76 -6.83
C SER A 85 -31.14 -14.41 -7.53
N ARG A 86 -31.18 -13.30 -6.79
CA ARG A 86 -31.31 -11.95 -7.35
C ARG A 86 -29.92 -11.34 -7.61
N PRO A 87 -29.79 -10.46 -8.62
CA PRO A 87 -28.61 -9.63 -8.77
C PRO A 87 -28.37 -8.78 -7.51
N LEU A 88 -27.10 -8.52 -7.20
CA LEU A 88 -26.70 -7.62 -6.10
C LEU A 88 -27.25 -6.21 -6.37
N GLY A 89 -28.00 -5.68 -5.41
CA GLY A 89 -28.52 -4.32 -5.46
C GLY A 89 -27.51 -3.27 -4.97
N PRO A 90 -27.72 -1.99 -5.32
CA PRO A 90 -26.96 -0.90 -4.74
C PRO A 90 -27.24 -0.80 -3.23
N ASN A 91 -26.19 -0.54 -2.45
CA ASN A 91 -26.23 -0.41 -0.99
C ASN A 91 -26.66 -1.68 -0.23
N THR A 92 -26.71 -2.86 -0.87
CA THR A 92 -26.94 -4.13 -0.18
C THR A 92 -25.88 -4.34 0.91
N ILE A 93 -26.32 -4.69 2.12
CA ILE A 93 -25.46 -4.98 3.27
C ILE A 93 -25.55 -6.48 3.56
N PHE A 94 -24.40 -7.13 3.74
CA PHE A 94 -24.32 -8.53 4.11
C PHE A 94 -23.11 -8.78 5.01
N GLN A 95 -23.10 -9.91 5.69
CA GLN A 95 -21.99 -10.34 6.52
C GLN A 95 -21.29 -11.55 5.90
N LEU A 96 -19.96 -11.51 5.84
CA LEU A 96 -19.14 -12.69 5.58
C LEU A 96 -18.55 -13.17 6.90
N ARG A 97 -18.73 -14.45 7.21
CA ARG A 97 -18.20 -15.06 8.43
C ARG A 97 -17.22 -16.18 8.13
N GLN A 98 -16.09 -16.18 8.82
CA GLN A 98 -15.10 -17.25 8.78
C GLN A 98 -14.56 -17.49 10.19
N ASN A 99 -14.90 -18.64 10.78
CA ASN A 99 -14.57 -18.98 12.17
C ASN A 99 -14.97 -17.85 13.14
N ASP A 100 -13.99 -17.23 13.78
CA ASP A 100 -14.13 -16.14 14.76
C ASP A 100 -14.11 -14.74 14.12
N VAL A 101 -13.92 -14.66 12.80
CA VAL A 101 -13.88 -13.40 12.04
C VAL A 101 -15.21 -13.15 11.36
N SER A 102 -15.70 -11.92 11.46
CA SER A 102 -16.88 -11.44 10.74
C SER A 102 -16.59 -10.11 10.06
N LEU A 103 -16.93 -10.03 8.78
CA LEU A 103 -16.82 -8.82 7.97
C LEU A 103 -18.22 -8.32 7.65
N LEU A 104 -18.48 -7.04 7.95
CA LEU A 104 -19.68 -6.35 7.48
C LEU A 104 -19.36 -5.70 6.13
N CYS A 105 -20.07 -6.11 5.09
CA CYS A 105 -19.84 -5.67 3.72
C CYS A 105 -21.00 -4.81 3.25
N GLN A 106 -20.68 -3.72 2.53
CA GLN A 106 -21.66 -2.87 1.86
C GLN A 106 -21.31 -2.79 0.37
N VAL A 107 -22.28 -3.09 -0.49
CA VAL A 107 -22.16 -2.95 -1.94
C VAL A 107 -22.28 -1.47 -2.31
N ARG A 108 -21.29 -0.96 -3.04
CA ARG A 108 -21.32 0.39 -3.63
C ARG A 108 -21.22 0.26 -5.14
N GLU A 109 -22.02 1.03 -5.86
CA GLU A 109 -21.86 1.15 -7.31
C GLU A 109 -20.53 1.85 -7.60
N LEU A 110 -19.82 1.34 -8.60
CA LEU A 110 -18.60 1.99 -9.09
C LEU A 110 -19.00 3.30 -9.78
N PRO A 111 -18.38 4.44 -9.43
CA PRO A 111 -18.64 5.67 -10.13
C PRO A 111 -18.15 5.54 -11.59
N HIS A 112 -18.88 6.16 -12.51
CA HIS A 112 -18.42 6.30 -13.89
C HIS A 112 -17.28 7.32 -13.94
N PHE A 113 -16.06 6.85 -14.24
CA PHE A 113 -14.91 7.72 -14.43
C PHE A 113 -14.80 8.14 -15.90
N ASN A 114 -14.54 9.44 -16.12
CA ASN A 114 -14.07 9.94 -17.40
C ASN A 114 -12.59 10.30 -17.24
N LEU A 115 -11.71 9.50 -17.84
CA LEU A 115 -10.26 9.69 -17.82
C LEU A 115 -9.83 10.32 -19.13
N THR A 116 -9.15 11.46 -19.05
CA THR A 116 -8.56 12.15 -20.20
C THR A 116 -7.05 12.22 -20.03
N GLU A 117 -6.31 11.88 -21.08
CA GLU A 117 -4.85 11.99 -21.10
C GLU A 117 -4.44 13.38 -21.60
N GLU A 118 -3.49 14.02 -20.92
CA GLU A 118 -2.90 15.29 -21.34
C GLU A 118 -1.38 15.11 -21.49
N VAL A 119 -0.84 15.54 -22.64
CA VAL A 119 0.60 15.43 -22.91
C VAL A 119 1.33 16.57 -22.18
N VAL A 120 1.99 16.23 -21.08
CA VAL A 120 2.83 17.17 -20.33
C VAL A 120 4.21 17.26 -20.99
N ASP A 121 4.74 18.48 -21.15
CA ASP A 121 6.10 18.70 -21.69
C ASP A 121 7.13 17.92 -20.84
N PRO A 122 7.93 17.02 -21.42
CA PRO A 122 8.99 16.30 -20.71
C PRO A 122 10.01 17.21 -20.02
N LYS A 123 10.10 18.50 -20.38
CA LYS A 123 10.94 19.49 -19.70
C LYS A 123 10.32 20.03 -18.41
N SER A 124 9.00 20.06 -18.30
CA SER A 124 8.30 20.59 -17.11
C SER A 124 8.16 19.56 -15.99
N ASN A 125 8.36 18.27 -16.28
CA ASN A 125 8.17 17.18 -15.32
C ASN A 125 9.45 16.36 -15.10
N LYS A 126 10.58 17.06 -14.93
CA LYS A 126 11.85 16.42 -14.58
C LYS A 126 12.02 16.41 -13.08
N PHE A 127 12.31 15.24 -12.53
CA PHE A 127 12.84 15.10 -11.18
C PHE A 127 14.13 15.90 -11.06
N VAL A 128 14.12 16.96 -10.26
CA VAL A 128 15.31 17.78 -9.96
C VAL A 128 15.75 17.47 -8.54
N LEU A 129 16.75 16.60 -8.41
CA LEU A 129 17.46 16.41 -7.14
C LEU A 129 18.31 17.65 -6.86
N ARG A 130 17.76 18.62 -6.12
CA ARG A 130 18.55 19.76 -5.63
C ARG A 130 19.38 19.31 -4.44
N LEU A 131 20.60 18.86 -4.74
CA LEU A 131 21.63 18.71 -3.73
C LEU A 131 21.98 20.13 -3.25
N ASN A 132 21.46 20.53 -2.09
CA ASN A 132 22.01 21.68 -1.39
C ASN A 132 23.44 21.30 -1.01
N SER A 133 24.41 21.75 -1.80
CA SER A 133 25.82 21.75 -1.45
C SER A 133 26.04 22.79 -0.34
N GLU A 134 25.55 22.48 0.86
CA GLU A 134 26.14 23.03 2.08
C GLU A 134 27.51 22.36 2.27
N THR A 135 28.48 22.78 1.47
CA THR A 135 29.89 22.50 1.73
C THR A 135 30.67 23.81 1.58
N SER A 136 31.12 24.37 2.70
CA SER A 136 32.49 24.88 2.89
C SER A 136 32.59 25.67 4.19
N VAL A 137 33.14 25.06 5.26
CA VAL A 137 34.47 25.34 5.81
C VAL A 137 34.97 24.07 6.50
#